data_AF-A0A6A4S1L8-F1
#
_entry.id   AF-A0A6A4S1L8-F1
#
_cell.length_a   1.000
_cell.length_b   1.000
_cell.length_c   1.000
_cell.angle_alpha   90.00
_cell.angle_beta   90.00
_cell.angle_gamma   90.00
#
_symmetry.space_group_name_H-M   'P 1'
#
loop_
_entity.id
_entity.type
_entity.pdbx_description
1 polymer ?
#
loop_
_entity_poly.entity_id
_entity_poly.type
_entity_poly.pdbx_seq_one_letter_code
_entity_poly.pdbx_strand_id
1 'polypeptide(L)'
;MVAAHTSSHTSESAQWIICLDKRPAERSGEDVDIILERLRNVKAFERFHPSLLQQICLCGFYECLEKGITLYRQGDIGTSWYAVLSGSLDVKVSETSSYQDAVVICTLGTGTAFGESILDNTPRHATIVTRELSELLRIEQREFRSLWEKYHQCMAGLLAPPYGVMESSCSADRMPDKENISSNSFVSVSKHQKKVPSEKILRAGKILRNAILSRAPHMIRDRKYHLKTYRQCCVGTELVDWQMQQSSCIHSRIQAVGMWQVLLEEGVLNHVDQELSFQDKYLFYRFLDDEQEGAPLPSEEERQESQEELQDTLLLLSQVGPDAHMRMILRKHPSERTADDLEIIYEELLHIKALSHLSTTVKRELAGVLIFESHAKTGTVLFSQGEEGTSWYIILKGSVNVVIYGKVGISSNKIDRNCVNIKAIMLSVLCAPQGVVCTLHEGDDFGKLALVNDAPRAASIVLREDNCHFLRVDKEDFNTILRASVCLTSIDAIIATVTKTTTLLPSVGKNSAVQPSESELSSPLHPAA
;
A
#
# COMPACT_ATOMS: atom_id res chain seq x y z
N MET A 1 29.75 -14.43 32.33
CA MET A 1 29.08 -15.71 32.10
C MET A 1 27.59 -15.51 32.33
N VAL A 2 26.83 -15.26 31.27
CA VAL A 2 25.37 -15.23 31.30
C VAL A 2 24.92 -16.04 30.08
N ALA A 3 24.02 -16.98 30.34
CA ALA A 3 23.73 -18.13 29.51
C ALA A 3 23.01 -17.77 28.19
N ALA A 4 23.47 -18.39 27.11
CA ALA A 4 22.75 -18.48 25.85
C ALA A 4 21.60 -19.49 26.00
N HIS A 5 20.37 -19.05 25.78
CA HIS A 5 19.25 -19.95 25.52
C HIS A 5 19.12 -20.13 24.02
N THR A 6 19.38 -21.36 23.56
CA THR A 6 19.15 -21.84 22.20
C THR A 6 17.68 -22.20 22.00
N SER A 7 17.02 -21.58 21.01
CA SER A 7 15.74 -22.05 20.47
C SER A 7 15.99 -22.65 19.09
N SER A 8 15.80 -23.96 18.95
CA SER A 8 16.16 -24.76 17.77
C SER A 8 15.15 -24.69 16.60
N HIS A 9 14.57 -23.52 16.33
CA HIS A 9 13.68 -23.28 15.18
C HIS A 9 13.96 -21.99 14.40
N THR A 10 15.08 -21.29 14.66
CA THR A 10 15.38 -19.96 14.09
C THR A 10 16.52 -19.91 13.06
N SER A 11 17.12 -21.05 12.69
CA SER A 11 18.43 -21.05 12.00
C SER A 11 18.40 -20.72 10.50
N GLU A 12 17.37 -21.11 9.75
CA GLU A 12 17.33 -20.86 8.28
C GLU A 12 16.69 -19.51 7.94
N SER A 13 15.64 -19.10 8.66
CA SER A 13 14.90 -17.86 8.37
C SER A 13 15.66 -16.57 8.68
N ALA A 14 16.75 -16.65 9.45
CA ALA A 14 17.58 -15.51 9.86
C ALA A 14 18.98 -15.50 9.21
N GLN A 15 19.30 -16.47 8.34
CA GLN A 15 20.64 -16.59 7.75
C GLN A 15 21.02 -15.36 6.90
N TRP A 16 20.07 -14.80 6.16
CA TRP A 16 20.28 -13.59 5.35
C TRP A 16 20.63 -12.36 6.20
N ILE A 17 20.17 -12.29 7.46
CA ILE A 17 20.52 -11.20 8.39
C ILE A 17 21.99 -11.32 8.75
N ILE A 18 22.46 -12.53 9.08
CA ILE A 18 23.88 -12.80 9.36
C ILE A 18 24.75 -12.40 8.16
N CYS A 19 24.28 -12.66 6.93
CA CYS A 19 24.97 -12.23 5.72
C CYS A 19 25.01 -10.70 5.56
N LEU A 20 23.93 -9.98 5.89
CA LEU A 20 23.90 -8.51 5.86
C LEU A 20 24.67 -7.84 7.01
N ASP A 21 24.83 -8.50 8.15
CA ASP A 21 25.64 -8.01 9.27
C ASP A 21 27.14 -8.04 8.95
N LYS A 22 27.56 -8.89 8.00
CA LYS A 22 28.93 -8.85 7.46
C LYS A 22 29.19 -7.52 6.75
N ARG A 23 30.41 -7.00 6.89
CA ARG A 23 30.84 -5.81 6.16
C ARG A 23 30.76 -6.07 4.64
N PRO A 24 30.41 -5.07 3.82
CA PRO A 24 30.36 -5.23 2.35
C PRO A 24 31.58 -5.91 1.73
N ALA A 25 32.80 -5.57 2.19
CA ALA A 25 34.05 -6.14 1.70
C ALA A 25 34.30 -7.61 2.10
N GLU A 26 33.54 -8.14 3.06
CA GLU A 26 33.69 -9.48 3.63
C GLU A 26 32.62 -10.47 3.12
N ARG A 27 31.67 -10.01 2.28
CA ARG A 27 30.59 -10.85 1.75
C ARG A 27 31.10 -11.76 0.63
N SER A 28 30.81 -13.06 0.75
CA SER A 28 31.07 -14.04 -0.31
C SER A 28 29.98 -14.01 -1.39
N GLY A 29 30.19 -14.72 -2.50
CA GLY A 29 29.13 -14.92 -3.50
C GLY A 29 27.89 -15.61 -2.92
N GLU A 30 28.11 -16.62 -2.06
CA GLU A 30 27.03 -17.33 -1.37
C GLU A 30 26.23 -16.42 -0.43
N ASP A 31 26.91 -15.51 0.29
CA ASP A 31 26.24 -14.52 1.13
C ASP A 31 25.28 -13.65 0.30
N VAL A 32 25.76 -13.20 -0.87
CA VAL A 32 24.97 -12.38 -1.79
C VAL A 32 23.78 -13.14 -2.33
N ASP A 33 23.93 -14.41 -2.68
CA ASP A 33 22.84 -15.24 -3.19
C ASP A 33 21.74 -15.45 -2.13
N ILE A 34 22.12 -15.68 -0.87
CA ILE A 34 21.17 -15.81 0.25
C ILE A 34 20.40 -14.50 0.47
N ILE A 35 21.10 -13.35 0.45
CA ILE A 35 20.45 -12.04 0.59
C ILE A 35 19.53 -11.77 -0.60
N LEU A 36 19.98 -12.09 -1.82
CA LEU A 36 19.23 -11.87 -3.05
C LEU A 36 17.90 -12.62 -3.06
N GLU A 37 17.91 -13.88 -2.61
CA GLU A 37 16.69 -14.69 -2.53
C GLU A 37 15.66 -14.10 -1.55
N ARG A 38 16.13 -13.48 -0.46
CA ARG A 38 15.24 -12.75 0.45
C ARG A 38 14.73 -11.44 -0.17
N LEU A 39 15.61 -10.62 -0.73
CA LEU A 39 15.26 -9.29 -1.22
C LEU A 39 14.40 -9.31 -2.49
N ARG A 40 14.49 -10.36 -3.33
CA ARG A 40 13.65 -10.50 -4.53
C ARG A 40 12.15 -10.50 -4.22
N ASN A 41 11.77 -10.91 -3.01
CA ASN A 41 10.38 -10.97 -2.56
C ASN A 41 9.87 -9.64 -1.96
N VAL A 42 10.72 -8.61 -1.87
CA VAL A 42 10.33 -7.29 -1.36
C VAL A 42 9.75 -6.47 -2.50
N LYS A 43 8.55 -5.93 -2.31
CA LYS A 43 7.79 -5.23 -3.35
C LYS A 43 8.55 -4.06 -4.02
N ALA A 44 9.30 -3.26 -3.26
CA ALA A 44 10.16 -2.20 -3.80
C ALA A 44 11.16 -2.69 -4.85
N PHE A 45 11.54 -3.97 -4.81
CA PHE A 45 12.59 -4.56 -5.65
C PHE A 45 12.04 -5.41 -6.80
N GLU A 46 10.72 -5.62 -6.89
CA GLU A 46 10.12 -6.45 -7.95
C GLU A 46 10.45 -5.95 -9.37
N ARG A 47 10.57 -4.62 -9.53
CA ARG A 47 10.92 -3.99 -10.82
C ARG A 47 12.42 -3.77 -11.03
N PHE A 48 13.27 -4.16 -10.07
CA PHE A 48 14.71 -3.96 -10.20
C PHE A 48 15.34 -5.01 -11.10
N HIS A 49 16.20 -4.55 -12.02
CA HIS A 49 17.02 -5.46 -12.81
C HIS A 49 17.85 -6.36 -11.86
N PRO A 50 17.99 -7.67 -12.12
CA PRO A 50 18.71 -8.59 -11.23
C PRO A 50 20.10 -8.10 -10.84
N SER A 51 20.83 -7.48 -11.77
CA SER A 51 22.14 -6.88 -11.48
C SER A 51 22.09 -5.71 -10.49
N LEU A 52 21.05 -4.86 -10.53
CA LEU A 52 20.89 -3.77 -9.56
C LEU A 52 20.63 -4.34 -8.17
N LEU A 53 19.74 -5.34 -8.06
CA LEU A 53 19.45 -5.98 -6.79
C LEU A 53 20.69 -6.68 -6.21
N GLN A 54 21.50 -7.32 -7.06
CA GLN A 54 22.78 -7.89 -6.64
C GLN A 54 23.75 -6.83 -6.10
N GLN A 55 23.83 -5.64 -6.72
CA GLN A 55 24.65 -4.55 -6.18
C GLN A 55 24.12 -4.04 -4.83
N ILE A 56 22.81 -3.99 -4.65
CA ILE A 56 22.20 -3.67 -3.36
C ILE A 56 22.58 -4.70 -2.29
N CYS A 57 22.53 -6.00 -2.62
CA CYS A 57 22.99 -7.06 -1.71
C CYS A 57 24.47 -6.91 -1.31
N LEU A 58 25.31 -6.33 -2.17
CA LEU A 58 26.73 -6.12 -1.90
C LEU A 58 26.99 -4.94 -0.97
N CYS A 59 26.17 -3.88 -1.01
CA CYS A 59 26.44 -2.63 -0.28
C CYS A 59 25.45 -2.28 0.83
N GLY A 60 24.29 -2.94 0.90
CA GLY A 60 23.25 -2.64 1.88
C GLY A 60 23.58 -3.11 3.29
N PHE A 61 23.04 -2.45 4.30
CA PHE A 61 23.17 -2.76 5.73
C PHE A 61 21.80 -3.11 6.31
N TYR A 62 21.78 -4.00 7.29
CA TYR A 62 20.57 -4.33 8.04
C TYR A 62 20.45 -3.43 9.28
N GLU A 63 19.24 -2.93 9.54
CA GLU A 63 18.93 -2.14 10.73
C GLU A 63 17.67 -2.72 11.40
N CYS A 64 17.76 -3.03 12.69
CA CYS A 64 16.63 -3.47 13.50
C CYS A 64 16.35 -2.42 14.59
N LEU A 65 15.20 -1.75 14.49
CA LEU A 65 14.88 -0.58 15.29
C LEU A 65 13.62 -0.84 16.13
N GLU A 66 13.70 -0.55 17.42
CA GLU A 66 12.55 -0.61 18.33
C GLU A 66 11.50 0.46 17.99
N LYS A 67 10.31 0.35 18.60
CA LYS A 67 9.24 1.35 18.47
C LYS A 67 9.67 2.71 19.04
N GLY A 68 9.35 3.79 18.31
CA GLY A 68 9.54 5.17 18.75
C GLY A 68 10.91 5.76 18.41
N ILE A 69 11.76 5.02 17.67
CA ILE A 69 13.07 5.48 17.22
C ILE A 69 12.90 6.45 16.05
N THR A 70 13.52 7.63 16.16
CA THR A 70 13.57 8.62 15.07
C THR A 70 14.78 8.36 14.19
N LEU A 71 14.55 8.02 12.92
CA LEU A 71 15.64 7.77 11.95
C LEU A 71 16.36 9.08 11.59
N TYR A 72 15.58 10.11 11.29
CA TYR A 72 16.06 11.46 10.98
C TYR A 72 14.93 12.46 11.16
N ARG A 73 15.27 13.75 11.30
CA ARG A 73 14.30 14.83 11.45
C ARG A 73 14.18 15.66 10.17
N GLN A 74 13.03 16.30 10.03
CA GLN A 74 12.80 17.29 9.00
C GLN A 74 13.85 18.41 9.10
N GLY A 75 14.47 18.76 7.97
CA GLY A 75 15.53 19.75 7.87
C GLY A 75 16.95 19.19 8.00
N ASP A 76 17.13 17.95 8.47
CA ASP A 76 18.45 17.33 8.54
C ASP A 76 19.00 17.01 7.14
N ILE A 77 20.32 16.97 6.99
CA ILE A 77 20.95 16.42 5.78
C ILE A 77 21.01 14.90 5.92
N GLY A 78 20.36 14.20 4.98
CA GLY A 78 20.31 12.75 4.98
C GLY A 78 21.64 12.09 4.58
N THR A 79 21.93 10.92 5.14
CA THR A 79 23.15 10.14 4.86
C THR A 79 22.88 8.78 4.24
N SER A 80 21.63 8.32 4.22
CA SER A 80 21.27 6.99 3.75
C SER A 80 19.86 6.94 3.16
N TRP A 81 19.65 5.98 2.27
CA TRP A 81 18.37 5.58 1.70
C TRP A 81 17.91 4.28 2.37
N TYR A 82 16.60 4.06 2.46
CA TYR A 82 16.03 2.96 3.23
C TYR A 82 14.94 2.21 2.44
N ALA A 83 14.84 0.91 2.68
CA ALA A 83 13.67 0.09 2.31
C ALA A 83 13.15 -0.66 3.53
N VAL A 84 11.84 -0.68 3.72
CA VAL A 84 11.20 -1.35 4.86
C VAL A 84 11.05 -2.84 4.57
N LEU A 85 11.77 -3.68 5.32
CA LEU A 85 11.69 -5.14 5.23
C LEU A 85 10.59 -5.69 6.14
N SER A 86 10.43 -5.11 7.33
CA SER A 86 9.39 -5.44 8.30
C SER A 86 9.05 -4.23 9.17
N GLY A 87 7.90 -4.27 9.84
CA GLY A 87 7.40 -3.14 10.65
C GLY A 87 6.81 -1.97 9.87
N SER A 88 6.65 -0.82 10.51
CA SER A 88 6.03 0.38 9.94
C SER A 88 6.57 1.65 10.58
N LEU A 89 6.55 2.75 9.81
CA LEU A 89 7.12 4.04 10.21
C LEU A 89 6.14 5.18 9.91
N ASP A 90 6.04 6.14 10.82
CA ASP A 90 5.24 7.34 10.65
C ASP A 90 6.04 8.45 9.98
N VAL A 91 5.43 9.11 8.99
CA VAL A 91 5.96 10.31 8.32
C VAL A 91 5.35 11.54 8.99
N LYS A 92 6.18 12.35 9.65
CA LYS A 92 5.76 13.54 10.40
C LYS A 92 6.29 14.82 9.77
N VAL A 93 5.45 15.83 9.60
CA VAL A 93 5.84 17.15 9.07
C VAL A 93 5.33 18.26 9.97
N SER A 94 6.15 19.29 10.13
CA SER A 94 5.83 20.53 10.84
C SER A 94 5.81 21.71 9.88
N GLU A 95 4.77 22.55 9.96
CA GLU A 95 4.69 23.82 9.24
C GLU A 95 5.53 24.93 9.88
N THR A 96 5.71 24.89 11.20
CA THR A 96 6.35 25.96 11.98
C THR A 96 7.86 25.76 12.16
N SER A 97 8.41 24.70 11.57
CA SER A 97 9.79 24.23 11.82
C SER A 97 10.05 23.85 13.29
N SER A 98 9.01 23.79 14.12
CA SER A 98 9.04 23.25 15.49
C SER A 98 8.69 21.77 15.47
N TYR A 99 9.55 20.93 16.05
CA TYR A 99 9.32 19.49 16.13
C TYR A 99 8.08 19.11 16.96
N GLN A 100 7.64 19.98 17.87
CA GLN A 100 6.47 19.73 18.73
C GLN A 100 5.15 19.79 17.95
N ASP A 101 5.13 20.54 16.85
CA ASP A 101 3.94 20.72 16.02
C ASP A 101 3.87 19.72 14.86
N ALA A 102 4.78 18.73 14.84
CA ALA A 102 4.87 17.78 13.75
C ALA A 102 3.70 16.79 13.78
N VAL A 103 2.92 16.74 12.70
CA VAL A 103 1.75 15.87 12.56
C VAL A 103 2.05 14.69 11.64
N VAL A 104 1.46 13.52 11.94
CA VAL A 104 1.57 12.33 11.08
C VAL A 104 0.70 12.52 9.83
N ILE A 105 1.31 12.41 8.65
CA ILE A 105 0.64 12.54 7.36
C ILE A 105 0.25 11.18 6.79
N CYS A 106 1.18 10.22 6.89
CA CYS A 106 1.04 8.87 6.38
C CYS A 106 1.95 7.89 7.12
N THR A 107 1.71 6.60 6.94
CA THR A 107 2.51 5.50 7.49
C THR A 107 3.10 4.67 6.35
N LEU A 108 4.41 4.44 6.42
CA LEU A 108 5.18 3.60 5.49
C LEU A 108 5.23 2.17 6.03
N GLY A 109 4.85 1.20 5.20
CA GLY A 109 4.82 -0.22 5.50
C GLY A 109 5.88 -1.02 4.75
N THR A 110 5.81 -2.34 4.92
CA THR A 110 6.73 -3.30 4.28
C THR A 110 6.69 -3.18 2.77
N GLY A 111 7.87 -3.15 2.15
CA GLY A 111 8.00 -3.02 0.70
C GLY A 111 8.02 -1.59 0.20
N THR A 112 7.85 -0.59 1.07
CA THR A 112 8.03 0.83 0.72
C THR A 112 9.47 1.26 0.94
N ALA A 113 9.97 2.14 0.06
CA ALA A 113 11.31 2.71 0.12
C ALA A 113 11.27 4.24 0.20
N PHE A 114 12.28 4.84 0.83
CA PHE A 114 12.31 6.27 1.10
C PHE A 114 13.72 6.82 1.36
N GLY A 115 13.86 8.14 1.29
CA GLY A 115 15.08 8.85 1.68
C GLY A 115 16.01 9.17 0.50
N GLU A 116 15.49 9.17 -0.71
CA GLU A 116 16.17 9.47 -1.97
C GLU A 116 16.66 10.92 -2.08
N SER A 117 16.22 11.82 -1.19
CA SER A 117 16.68 13.22 -1.10
C SER A 117 18.19 13.36 -0.89
N ILE A 118 18.88 12.28 -0.51
CA ILE A 118 20.34 12.24 -0.42
C ILE A 118 21.03 12.35 -1.79
N LEU A 119 20.33 12.11 -2.91
CA LEU A 119 20.93 12.13 -4.24
C LEU A 119 21.46 13.52 -4.62
N ASP A 120 20.80 14.60 -4.17
CA ASP A 120 21.22 15.99 -4.40
C ASP A 120 21.53 16.77 -3.11
N ASN A 121 21.57 16.09 -1.96
CA ASN A 121 21.71 16.69 -0.63
C ASN A 121 20.57 17.61 -0.22
N THR A 122 19.36 17.40 -0.74
CA THR A 122 18.17 18.10 -0.27
C THR A 122 17.88 17.73 1.19
N PRO A 123 17.69 18.73 2.08
CA PRO A 123 17.27 18.50 3.46
C PRO A 123 16.02 17.63 3.55
N ARG A 124 15.91 16.81 4.59
CA ARG A 124 14.77 15.91 4.77
C ARG A 124 13.46 16.70 4.84
N HIS A 125 12.50 16.34 4.00
CA HIS A 125 11.18 16.97 3.97
C HIS A 125 10.29 16.61 5.17
N ALA A 126 10.62 15.51 5.87
CA ALA A 126 9.84 14.99 6.99
C ALA A 126 10.74 14.35 8.06
N THR A 127 10.16 14.19 9.24
CA THR A 127 10.71 13.38 10.34
C THR A 127 10.13 11.96 10.24
N ILE A 128 10.99 10.95 10.25
CA ILE A 128 10.57 9.54 10.18
C ILE A 128 10.78 8.86 11.52
N VAL A 129 9.73 8.23 12.06
CA VAL A 129 9.75 7.57 13.37
C VAL A 129 9.18 6.16 13.26
N THR A 130 9.84 5.16 13.83
CA THR A 130 9.32 3.79 13.86
C THR A 130 8.04 3.71 14.70
N ARG A 131 7.01 3.11 14.14
CA ARG A 131 5.70 2.94 14.80
C ARG A 131 5.64 1.65 15.62
N GLU A 132 6.43 0.66 15.22
CA GLU A 132 6.60 -0.66 15.83
C GLU A 132 8.03 -1.15 15.61
N LEU A 133 8.36 -2.36 16.09
CA LEU A 133 9.63 -3.01 15.77
C LEU A 133 9.77 -3.09 14.25
N SER A 134 10.81 -2.46 13.71
CA SER A 134 10.98 -2.28 12.26
C SER A 134 12.36 -2.76 11.80
N GLU A 135 12.36 -3.52 10.72
CA GLU A 135 13.56 -4.03 10.06
C GLU A 135 13.73 -3.30 8.74
N LEU A 136 14.90 -2.69 8.53
CA LEU A 136 15.18 -1.87 7.36
C LEU A 136 16.45 -2.34 6.65
N LEU A 137 16.43 -2.20 5.32
CA LEU A 137 17.64 -2.18 4.51
C LEU A 137 18.11 -0.74 4.37
N ARG A 138 19.33 -0.43 4.79
CA ARG A 138 19.96 0.88 4.68
C ARG A 138 21.06 0.87 3.61
N ILE A 139 21.04 1.82 2.69
CA ILE A 139 22.12 2.03 1.71
C ILE A 139 22.70 3.42 1.94
N GLU A 140 24.02 3.51 2.08
CA GLU A 140 24.71 4.78 2.31
C GLU A 140 24.72 5.66 1.06
N GLN A 141 24.74 6.98 1.24
CA GLN A 141 24.62 7.95 0.15
C GLN A 141 25.60 7.72 -1.01
N ARG A 142 26.87 7.45 -0.70
CA ARG A 142 27.90 7.22 -1.73
C ARG A 142 27.54 6.06 -2.64
N GLU A 143 27.16 4.93 -2.06
CA GLU A 143 26.79 3.73 -2.79
C GLU A 143 25.47 3.94 -3.53
N PHE A 144 24.47 4.53 -2.88
CA PHE A 144 23.18 4.80 -3.49
C PHE A 144 23.28 5.73 -4.72
N ARG A 145 24.14 6.76 -4.64
CA ARG A 145 24.41 7.65 -5.79
C ARG A 145 25.06 6.89 -6.95
N SER A 146 26.06 6.04 -6.66
CA SER A 146 26.73 5.20 -7.66
C SER A 146 25.74 4.25 -8.36
N LEU A 147 24.83 3.63 -7.58
CA LEU A 147 23.76 2.79 -8.11
C LEU A 147 22.81 3.58 -9.01
N TRP A 148 22.37 4.76 -8.56
CA TRP A 148 21.44 5.60 -9.32
C TRP A 148 22.07 6.07 -10.64
N GLU A 149 23.32 6.54 -10.65
CA GLU A 149 24.02 6.95 -11.88
C GLU A 149 24.09 5.82 -12.92
N LYS A 150 24.33 4.58 -12.47
CA LYS A 150 24.45 3.40 -13.34
C LYS A 150 23.11 2.80 -13.77
N TYR A 151 22.08 2.86 -12.92
CA TYR A 151 20.80 2.15 -13.10
C TYR A 151 19.56 3.07 -13.09
N HIS A 152 19.71 4.38 -13.29
CA HIS A 152 18.60 5.36 -13.19
C HIS A 152 17.34 4.96 -13.97
N GLN A 153 17.48 4.36 -15.16
CA GLN A 153 16.35 3.92 -15.98
C GLN A 153 15.49 2.87 -15.27
N CYS A 154 16.11 1.96 -14.51
CA CYS A 154 15.41 0.93 -13.74
C CYS A 154 14.86 1.44 -12.40
N MET A 155 15.40 2.55 -11.89
CA MET A 155 14.99 3.14 -10.60
C MET A 155 13.92 4.23 -10.75
N ALA A 156 13.76 4.81 -11.94
CA ALA A 156 12.90 5.97 -12.17
C ALA A 156 11.43 5.74 -11.76
N GLY A 157 10.92 4.51 -11.91
CA GLY A 157 9.56 4.15 -11.48
C GLY A 157 9.36 4.11 -9.97
N LEU A 158 10.42 3.85 -9.20
CA LEU A 158 10.36 3.73 -7.73
C LEU A 158 10.56 5.08 -7.03
N LEU A 159 11.49 5.91 -7.53
CA LEU A 159 11.88 7.15 -6.85
C LEU A 159 10.87 8.29 -7.07
N ALA A 160 10.71 9.15 -6.06
CA ALA A 160 9.95 10.38 -6.22
C ALA A 160 10.68 11.38 -7.16
N PRO A 161 9.95 12.26 -7.85
CA PRO A 161 10.54 13.41 -8.54
C PRO A 161 11.36 14.29 -7.59
N PRO A 162 12.49 14.87 -8.04
CA PRO A 162 13.00 14.89 -9.42
C PRO A 162 13.86 13.67 -9.81
N TYR A 163 14.07 12.70 -8.91
CA TYR A 163 14.98 11.56 -9.13
C TYR A 163 14.36 10.42 -9.95
N GLY A 164 13.03 10.36 -9.97
CA GLY A 164 12.23 9.47 -10.80
C GLY A 164 11.11 10.21 -11.54
N VAL A 165 10.11 9.47 -12.01
CA VAL A 165 8.96 10.04 -12.73
C VAL A 165 7.85 10.47 -11.77
N MET A 166 7.09 11.51 -12.13
CA MET A 166 5.91 11.93 -11.38
C MET A 166 4.79 10.89 -11.49
N GLU A 167 4.67 10.28 -12.68
CA GLU A 167 3.65 9.30 -13.03
C GLU A 167 4.33 8.10 -13.70
N SER A 168 4.04 6.89 -13.22
CA SER A 168 4.49 5.66 -13.89
C SER A 168 3.40 5.20 -14.86
N SER A 169 3.36 5.77 -16.06
CA SER A 169 2.47 5.24 -17.10
C SER A 169 3.02 3.90 -17.61
N CYS A 170 2.14 2.92 -17.80
CA CYS A 170 2.45 1.62 -18.42
C CYS A 170 2.72 1.69 -19.93
N SER A 171 2.95 2.89 -20.50
CA SER A 171 3.04 3.12 -21.95
C SER A 171 4.47 3.27 -22.49
N ALA A 172 5.50 3.02 -21.70
CA ALA A 172 6.90 3.29 -22.08
C ALA A 172 7.60 2.20 -22.92
N ASP A 173 6.84 1.33 -23.61
CA ASP A 173 7.38 0.28 -24.49
C ASP A 173 7.23 0.59 -26.00
N ARG A 174 7.27 1.88 -26.39
CA ARG A 174 7.37 2.27 -27.80
C ARG A 174 8.47 3.30 -28.00
N MET A 175 9.48 2.92 -28.78
CA MET A 175 10.48 3.85 -29.33
C MET A 175 9.80 5.00 -30.10
N PRO A 176 10.38 6.20 -30.14
CA PRO A 176 9.76 7.34 -30.79
C PRO A 176 10.02 7.29 -32.29
N ASP A 177 9.00 6.88 -33.06
CA ASP A 177 8.93 7.22 -34.48
C ASP A 177 8.28 8.60 -34.67
N LYS A 178 8.90 9.37 -35.56
CA LYS A 178 8.56 10.76 -35.86
C LYS A 178 7.21 10.89 -36.59
N GLU A 179 6.59 12.04 -36.30
CA GLU A 179 5.78 12.89 -37.18
C GLU A 179 4.27 13.03 -36.90
N ASN A 180 3.95 14.31 -36.71
CA ASN A 180 2.87 15.11 -37.30
C ASN A 180 1.55 15.32 -36.54
N ILE A 181 1.35 16.61 -36.28
CA ILE A 181 0.18 17.28 -35.72
C ILE A 181 -0.96 17.25 -36.74
N SER A 182 -2.15 16.87 -36.30
CA SER A 182 -3.41 17.42 -36.80
C SER A 182 -4.50 17.31 -35.73
N SER A 183 -5.03 18.47 -35.36
CA SER A 183 -6.18 18.69 -34.50
C SER A 183 -7.47 18.06 -35.04
N ASN A 184 -8.24 17.40 -34.18
CA ASN A 184 -9.66 17.74 -34.04
C ASN A 184 -10.31 17.18 -32.77
N SER A 185 -11.07 18.05 -32.13
CA SER A 185 -11.95 17.83 -30.99
C SER A 185 -13.11 16.89 -31.35
N PHE A 186 -13.34 15.86 -30.52
CA PHE A 186 -14.69 15.32 -30.31
C PHE A 186 -14.78 14.65 -28.93
N VAL A 187 -15.75 15.11 -28.15
CA VAL A 187 -16.16 14.52 -26.87
C VAL A 187 -16.72 13.12 -27.15
N SER A 188 -16.14 12.07 -26.55
CA SER A 188 -16.72 10.72 -26.61
C SER A 188 -16.61 10.00 -25.26
N VAL A 189 -17.75 9.52 -24.81
CA VAL A 189 -18.01 8.69 -23.64
C VAL A 189 -16.99 7.56 -23.49
N SER A 190 -16.50 7.41 -22.26
CA SER A 190 -15.46 6.47 -21.81
C SER A 190 -15.64 5.04 -22.33
N LYS A 191 -14.81 4.65 -23.31
CA LYS A 191 -14.53 3.23 -23.59
C LYS A 191 -13.59 2.72 -22.50
N HIS A 192 -14.01 1.73 -21.72
CA HIS A 192 -13.12 1.01 -20.82
C HIS A 192 -11.92 0.47 -21.62
N GLN A 193 -10.73 0.96 -21.30
CA GLN A 193 -9.48 0.41 -21.82
C GLN A 193 -9.44 -1.08 -21.46
N LYS A 194 -9.22 -1.94 -22.45
CA LYS A 194 -8.97 -3.37 -22.24
C LYS A 194 -7.73 -3.50 -21.33
N LYS A 195 -7.97 -3.78 -20.05
CA LYS A 195 -6.92 -4.12 -19.08
C LYS A 195 -6.27 -5.41 -19.57
N VAL A 196 -4.95 -5.41 -19.75
CA VAL A 196 -4.22 -6.63 -20.13
C VAL A 196 -4.25 -7.55 -18.90
N PRO A 197 -4.77 -8.80 -19.02
CA PRO A 197 -4.79 -9.73 -17.90
C PRO A 197 -3.37 -10.02 -17.41
N SER A 198 -3.18 -10.18 -16.11
CA SER A 198 -1.93 -10.71 -15.57
C SER A 198 -1.56 -12.04 -16.23
N GLU A 199 -0.30 -12.24 -16.62
CA GLU A 199 0.17 -13.46 -17.29
C GLU A 199 -0.15 -14.72 -16.48
N LYS A 200 -0.02 -14.65 -15.14
CA LYS A 200 -0.35 -15.75 -14.23
C LYS A 200 -1.85 -16.09 -14.26
N ILE A 201 -2.71 -15.08 -14.26
CA ILE A 201 -4.17 -15.28 -14.27
C ILE A 201 -4.66 -15.70 -15.65
N LEU A 202 -4.03 -15.21 -16.71
CA LEU A 202 -4.27 -15.65 -18.08
C LEU A 202 -3.94 -17.14 -18.24
N ARG A 203 -2.78 -17.58 -17.73
CA ARG A 203 -2.39 -18.99 -17.72
C ARG A 203 -3.37 -19.84 -16.89
N ALA A 204 -3.77 -19.36 -15.70
CA ALA A 204 -4.76 -20.03 -14.87
C ALA A 204 -6.08 -20.27 -15.62
N GLY A 205 -6.57 -19.27 -16.37
CA GLY A 205 -7.78 -19.43 -17.18
C GLY A 205 -7.64 -20.47 -18.29
N LYS A 206 -6.47 -20.52 -18.96
CA LYS A 206 -6.19 -21.54 -19.98
C LYS A 206 -6.18 -22.95 -19.40
N ILE A 207 -5.49 -23.15 -18.26
CA ILE A 207 -5.42 -24.44 -17.56
C ILE A 207 -6.83 -24.90 -17.17
N LEU A 208 -7.63 -24.02 -16.59
CA LEU A 208 -9.01 -24.35 -16.19
C LEU A 208 -9.90 -24.67 -17.39
N ARG A 209 -9.84 -23.86 -18.46
CA ARG A 209 -10.59 -24.11 -19.69
C ARG A 209 -10.25 -25.48 -20.28
N ASN A 210 -8.96 -25.79 -20.40
CA ASN A 210 -8.49 -27.06 -20.97
C ASN A 210 -8.86 -28.26 -20.09
N ALA A 211 -8.80 -28.11 -18.78
CA ALA A 211 -9.25 -29.13 -17.83
C ALA A 211 -10.77 -29.36 -17.93
N ILE A 212 -11.58 -28.31 -18.09
CA ILE A 212 -13.03 -28.42 -18.31
C ILE A 212 -13.32 -29.14 -19.63
N LEU A 213 -12.69 -28.74 -20.73
CA LEU A 213 -12.86 -29.39 -22.03
C LEU A 213 -12.45 -30.88 -22.03
N SER A 214 -11.50 -31.25 -21.17
CA SER A 214 -11.03 -32.64 -21.05
C SER A 214 -11.93 -33.50 -20.15
N ARG A 215 -12.37 -32.96 -19.00
CA ARG A 215 -13.08 -33.73 -17.96
C ARG A 215 -14.60 -33.57 -18.01
N ALA A 216 -15.09 -32.42 -18.47
CA ALA A 216 -16.51 -32.08 -18.54
C ALA A 216 -16.85 -31.26 -19.81
N PRO A 217 -16.69 -31.82 -21.03
CA PRO A 217 -16.86 -31.09 -22.29
C PRO A 217 -18.24 -30.43 -22.47
N HIS A 218 -19.27 -30.96 -21.81
CA HIS A 218 -20.65 -30.48 -21.89
C HIS A 218 -20.87 -29.12 -21.22
N MET A 219 -19.92 -28.63 -20.41
CA MET A 219 -20.04 -27.36 -19.70
C MET A 219 -19.86 -26.15 -20.63
N ILE A 220 -18.91 -26.22 -21.57
CA ILE A 220 -18.65 -25.18 -22.57
C ILE A 220 -19.43 -25.54 -23.84
N ARG A 221 -20.54 -24.83 -24.08
CA ARG A 221 -21.40 -25.08 -25.25
C ARG A 221 -22.28 -23.89 -25.58
N ASP A 222 -22.94 -23.97 -26.74
CA ASP A 222 -23.94 -23.00 -27.13
C ASP A 222 -25.21 -23.18 -26.28
N ARG A 223 -25.74 -22.06 -25.77
CA ARG A 223 -26.94 -22.01 -24.93
C ARG A 223 -27.94 -21.03 -25.52
N LYS A 224 -29.23 -21.37 -25.50
CA LYS A 224 -30.31 -20.50 -26.00
C LYS A 224 -31.11 -19.95 -24.83
N TYR A 225 -31.29 -18.64 -24.79
CA TYR A 225 -32.08 -17.96 -23.77
C TYR A 225 -32.78 -16.75 -24.40
N HIS A 226 -34.09 -16.61 -24.16
CA HIS A 226 -34.96 -15.59 -24.79
C HIS A 226 -34.70 -15.39 -26.29
N LEU A 227 -34.67 -16.50 -27.06
CA LEU A 227 -34.43 -16.52 -28.52
C LEU A 227 -33.03 -16.03 -28.97
N LYS A 228 -32.14 -15.63 -28.05
CA LYS A 228 -30.74 -15.32 -28.31
C LYS A 228 -29.87 -16.56 -28.06
N THR A 229 -28.95 -16.83 -28.99
CA THR A 229 -27.96 -17.90 -28.83
C THR A 229 -26.67 -17.30 -28.27
N TYR A 230 -26.24 -17.80 -27.12
CA TYR A 230 -24.97 -17.48 -26.48
C TYR A 230 -23.99 -18.60 -26.80
N ARG A 231 -22.97 -18.30 -27.60
CA ARG A 231 -22.00 -19.29 -28.09
C ARG A 231 -20.97 -19.63 -27.01
N GLN A 232 -20.56 -20.90 -26.99
CA GLN A 232 -19.44 -21.44 -26.21
C GLN A 232 -19.35 -20.84 -24.78
N CYS A 233 -20.40 -21.01 -24.00
CA CYS A 233 -20.50 -20.40 -22.67
C CYS A 233 -20.78 -21.45 -21.58
N CYS A 234 -20.29 -21.13 -20.38
CA CYS A 234 -20.49 -21.86 -19.14
C CYS A 234 -21.62 -21.23 -18.33
N VAL A 235 -22.14 -21.96 -17.34
CA VAL A 235 -23.09 -21.44 -16.35
C VAL A 235 -22.38 -21.25 -15.01
N GLY A 236 -22.65 -20.15 -14.30
CA GLY A 236 -22.04 -19.84 -13.00
C GLY A 236 -22.14 -20.98 -11.99
N THR A 237 -23.33 -21.55 -11.79
CA THR A 237 -23.53 -22.70 -10.88
C THR A 237 -22.75 -23.95 -11.30
N GLU A 238 -22.69 -24.24 -12.60
CA GLU A 238 -21.96 -25.40 -13.14
C GLU A 238 -20.45 -25.24 -12.94
N LEU A 239 -19.92 -24.01 -13.09
CA LEU A 239 -18.50 -23.70 -12.84
C LEU A 239 -18.14 -23.91 -11.36
N VAL A 240 -19.00 -23.47 -10.44
CA VAL A 240 -18.82 -23.69 -9.00
C VAL A 240 -18.85 -25.18 -8.67
N ASP A 241 -19.84 -25.91 -9.19
CA ASP A 241 -19.98 -27.36 -8.97
C ASP A 241 -18.74 -28.12 -9.45
N TRP A 242 -18.28 -27.83 -10.66
CA TRP A 242 -17.10 -28.48 -11.24
C TRP A 242 -15.85 -28.21 -10.41
N GLN A 243 -15.64 -26.96 -10.01
CA GLN A 243 -14.45 -26.54 -9.26
C GLN A 243 -14.38 -27.26 -7.90
N MET A 244 -15.52 -27.34 -7.19
CA MET A 244 -15.61 -28.07 -5.91
C MET A 244 -15.34 -29.57 -6.06
N GLN A 245 -15.60 -30.15 -7.23
CA GLN A 245 -15.28 -31.55 -7.51
C GLN A 245 -13.79 -31.78 -7.86
N GLN A 246 -13.06 -30.74 -8.30
CA GLN A 246 -11.67 -30.90 -8.74
C GLN A 246 -10.66 -30.99 -7.60
N SER A 247 -10.92 -30.36 -6.46
CA SER A 247 -9.96 -30.30 -5.36
C SER A 247 -10.62 -30.29 -3.99
N SER A 248 -10.02 -31.01 -3.05
CA SER A 248 -10.48 -31.05 -1.65
C SER A 248 -10.17 -29.78 -0.86
N CYS A 249 -9.34 -28.87 -1.38
CA CYS A 249 -9.00 -27.60 -0.73
C CYS A 249 -10.08 -26.51 -0.87
N ILE A 250 -11.15 -26.79 -1.61
CA ILE A 250 -12.27 -25.87 -1.82
C ILE A 250 -13.43 -26.33 -0.94
N HIS A 251 -13.62 -25.65 0.18
CA HIS A 251 -14.50 -26.10 1.26
C HIS A 251 -15.92 -25.54 1.13
N SER A 252 -16.13 -24.51 0.30
CA SER A 252 -17.44 -23.87 0.13
C SER A 252 -17.67 -23.29 -1.26
N ARG A 253 -18.94 -23.12 -1.62
CA ARG A 253 -19.36 -22.41 -2.85
C ARG A 253 -18.93 -20.95 -2.84
N ILE A 254 -18.90 -20.33 -1.65
CA ILE A 254 -18.48 -18.94 -1.44
C ILE A 254 -16.99 -18.77 -1.78
N GLN A 255 -16.14 -19.72 -1.37
CA GLN A 255 -14.72 -19.74 -1.74
C GLN A 255 -14.57 -19.86 -3.26
N ALA A 256 -15.31 -20.77 -3.90
CA ALA A 256 -15.30 -20.94 -5.36
C ALA A 256 -15.73 -19.66 -6.10
N VAL A 257 -16.75 -18.94 -5.61
CA VAL A 257 -17.17 -17.64 -6.16
C VAL A 257 -16.01 -16.63 -6.15
N GLY A 258 -15.28 -16.54 -5.03
CA GLY A 258 -14.09 -15.67 -4.93
C GLY A 258 -13.01 -16.05 -5.95
N MET A 259 -12.75 -17.34 -6.12
CA MET A 259 -11.76 -17.85 -7.07
C MET A 259 -12.15 -17.53 -8.53
N TRP A 260 -13.42 -17.68 -8.90
CA TRP A 260 -13.90 -17.31 -10.24
C TRP A 260 -13.94 -15.79 -10.46
N GLN A 261 -14.21 -15.02 -9.40
CA GLN A 261 -14.19 -13.56 -9.46
C GLN A 261 -12.82 -13.02 -9.89
N VAL A 262 -11.72 -13.68 -9.52
CA VAL A 262 -10.34 -13.33 -9.94
C VAL A 262 -10.21 -13.36 -11.46
N LEU A 263 -10.70 -14.42 -12.10
CA LEU A 263 -10.64 -14.57 -13.56
C LEU A 263 -11.53 -13.56 -14.27
N LEU A 264 -12.64 -13.18 -13.64
CA LEU A 264 -13.59 -12.20 -14.17
C LEU A 264 -13.06 -10.78 -14.12
N GLU A 265 -12.47 -10.35 -12.99
CA GLU A 265 -11.94 -8.98 -12.87
C GLU A 265 -10.66 -8.73 -13.70
N GLU A 266 -9.97 -9.80 -14.10
CA GLU A 266 -8.84 -9.77 -15.02
C GLU A 266 -9.26 -9.97 -16.50
N GLY A 267 -10.54 -10.20 -16.78
CA GLY A 267 -11.08 -10.32 -18.14
C GLY A 267 -10.74 -11.63 -18.86
N VAL A 268 -10.29 -12.64 -18.11
CA VAL A 268 -9.99 -13.99 -18.60
C VAL A 268 -11.27 -14.84 -18.72
N LEU A 269 -12.25 -14.55 -17.85
CA LEU A 269 -13.61 -15.09 -17.89
C LEU A 269 -14.62 -13.94 -17.90
N ASN A 270 -15.37 -13.76 -18.96
CA ASN A 270 -16.26 -12.62 -19.10
C ASN A 270 -17.73 -13.03 -18.94
N HIS A 271 -18.52 -12.26 -18.18
CA HIS A 271 -19.97 -12.39 -18.24
C HIS A 271 -20.46 -11.98 -19.63
N VAL A 272 -21.39 -12.73 -20.22
CA VAL A 272 -21.84 -12.49 -21.61
C VAL A 272 -22.52 -11.13 -21.82
N ASP A 273 -23.06 -10.53 -20.77
CA ASP A 273 -23.67 -9.20 -20.75
C ASP A 273 -22.84 -8.18 -19.92
N GLN A 274 -21.55 -8.46 -19.67
CA GLN A 274 -20.58 -7.54 -19.04
C GLN A 274 -20.87 -7.16 -17.57
N GLU A 275 -21.44 -8.08 -16.78
CA GLU A 275 -21.48 -7.92 -15.32
C GLU A 275 -20.06 -8.01 -14.72
N LEU A 276 -19.79 -7.19 -13.71
CA LEU A 276 -18.47 -7.09 -13.06
C LEU A 276 -18.29 -8.05 -11.88
N SER A 277 -19.34 -8.79 -11.52
CA SER A 277 -19.38 -9.66 -10.35
C SER A 277 -19.79 -11.06 -10.78
N PHE A 278 -18.94 -12.03 -10.45
CA PHE A 278 -19.26 -13.44 -10.63
C PHE A 278 -20.32 -13.84 -9.62
N GLN A 279 -21.33 -14.54 -10.10
CA GLN A 279 -22.45 -15.02 -9.29
C GLN A 279 -22.64 -16.51 -9.51
N ASP A 280 -22.80 -17.22 -8.40
CA ASP A 280 -23.26 -18.61 -8.34
C ASP A 280 -24.76 -18.71 -8.66
N LYS A 281 -25.09 -18.40 -9.92
CA LYS A 281 -26.46 -18.36 -10.46
C LYS A 281 -26.47 -18.91 -11.88
N TYR A 282 -27.68 -19.04 -12.43
CA TYR A 282 -27.89 -19.41 -13.83
C TYR A 282 -27.59 -18.22 -14.78
N LEU A 283 -26.33 -17.76 -14.75
CA LEU A 283 -25.79 -16.70 -15.60
C LEU A 283 -24.70 -17.28 -16.49
N PHE A 284 -24.50 -16.70 -17.68
CA PHE A 284 -23.57 -17.22 -18.67
C PHE A 284 -22.23 -16.48 -18.64
N TYR A 285 -21.15 -17.25 -18.68
CA TYR A 285 -19.78 -16.75 -18.72
C TYR A 285 -19.01 -17.40 -19.87
N ARG A 286 -18.04 -16.69 -20.43
CA ARG A 286 -17.23 -17.15 -21.57
C ARG A 286 -15.75 -16.92 -21.29
N PHE A 287 -14.92 -17.93 -21.55
CA PHE A 287 -13.47 -17.79 -21.49
C PHE A 287 -12.96 -16.94 -22.64
N LEU A 288 -11.86 -16.22 -22.42
CA LEU A 288 -11.25 -15.34 -23.41
C LEU A 288 -10.92 -16.07 -24.73
N ASP A 289 -10.42 -17.31 -24.66
CA ASP A 289 -10.09 -18.12 -25.85
C ASP A 289 -11.33 -18.47 -26.69
N ASP A 290 -12.52 -18.51 -26.08
CA ASP A 290 -13.78 -18.83 -26.75
C ASP A 290 -14.50 -17.60 -27.33
N GLU A 291 -13.92 -16.40 -27.21
CA GLU A 291 -14.45 -15.19 -27.86
C GLU A 291 -14.32 -15.22 -29.38
N GLN A 292 -13.32 -15.93 -29.91
CA GLN A 292 -13.09 -16.06 -31.35
C GLN A 292 -13.87 -17.25 -31.92
N GLU A 293 -14.48 -17.06 -33.11
CA GLU A 293 -15.12 -18.17 -33.81
C GLU A 293 -14.06 -19.18 -34.28
N GLY A 294 -14.26 -20.46 -33.90
CA GLY A 294 -13.33 -21.54 -34.26
C GLY A 294 -12.18 -21.74 -33.26
N ALA A 295 -12.38 -21.37 -31.99
CA ALA A 295 -11.41 -21.63 -30.92
C ALA A 295 -10.87 -23.07 -30.98
N PRO A 296 -9.54 -23.27 -31.04
CA PRO A 296 -8.96 -24.60 -31.15
C PRO A 296 -9.28 -25.43 -29.90
N LEU A 297 -9.48 -26.73 -30.13
CA LEU A 297 -9.49 -27.70 -29.04
C LEU A 297 -8.05 -27.84 -28.51
N PRO A 298 -7.88 -28.08 -27.20
CA PRO A 298 -6.55 -28.29 -26.63
C PRO A 298 -5.90 -29.52 -27.25
N SER A 299 -4.64 -29.36 -27.64
CA SER A 299 -3.72 -30.41 -28.06
C SER A 299 -3.46 -31.41 -26.93
N GLU A 300 -2.92 -32.59 -27.24
CA GLU A 300 -2.59 -33.59 -26.20
C GLU A 300 -1.53 -33.07 -25.22
N GLU A 301 -0.58 -32.26 -25.70
CA GLU A 301 0.44 -31.62 -24.85
C GLU A 301 -0.21 -30.64 -23.86
N GLU A 302 -1.09 -29.75 -24.33
CA GLU A 302 -1.82 -28.81 -23.48
C GLU A 302 -2.78 -29.50 -22.50
N ARG A 303 -3.33 -30.67 -22.88
CA ARG A 303 -4.14 -31.49 -21.96
C ARG A 303 -3.28 -32.05 -20.84
N GLN A 304 -2.10 -32.58 -21.17
CA GLN A 304 -1.17 -33.10 -20.16
C GLN A 304 -0.71 -31.98 -19.22
N GLU A 305 -0.26 -30.84 -19.77
CA GLU A 305 0.14 -29.66 -18.99
C GLU A 305 -1.00 -29.19 -18.07
N SER A 306 -2.23 -29.11 -18.58
CA SER A 306 -3.38 -28.70 -17.77
C SER A 306 -3.67 -29.66 -16.62
N GLN A 307 -3.38 -30.96 -16.76
CA GLN A 307 -3.58 -31.93 -15.68
C GLN A 307 -2.51 -31.81 -14.59
N GLU A 308 -1.27 -31.52 -14.99
CA GLU A 308 -0.14 -31.36 -14.08
C GLU A 308 -0.26 -30.05 -13.28
N GLU A 309 -0.62 -28.94 -13.93
CA GLU A 309 -0.65 -27.61 -13.30
C GLU A 309 -1.99 -27.26 -12.64
N LEU A 310 -3.03 -28.10 -12.77
CA LEU A 310 -4.37 -27.79 -12.26
C LEU A 310 -4.36 -27.52 -10.75
N GLN A 311 -3.66 -28.34 -9.97
CA GLN A 311 -3.69 -28.23 -8.52
C GLN A 311 -2.98 -26.97 -8.02
N ASP A 312 -1.85 -26.61 -8.63
CA ASP A 312 -1.13 -25.36 -8.34
C ASP A 312 -1.94 -24.14 -8.77
N THR A 313 -2.65 -24.24 -9.89
CA THR A 313 -3.57 -23.19 -10.37
C THR A 313 -4.72 -22.97 -9.37
N LEU A 314 -5.33 -24.04 -8.86
CA LEU A 314 -6.38 -23.95 -7.85
C LEU A 314 -5.85 -23.41 -6.52
N LEU A 315 -4.62 -23.76 -6.13
CA LEU A 315 -3.96 -23.19 -4.95
C LEU A 315 -3.74 -21.68 -5.11
N LEU A 316 -3.21 -21.25 -6.25
CA LEU A 316 -3.03 -19.83 -6.58
C LEU A 316 -4.35 -19.07 -6.47
N LEU A 317 -5.41 -19.55 -7.14
CA LEU A 317 -6.72 -18.90 -7.11
C LEU A 317 -7.33 -18.91 -5.71
N SER A 318 -7.07 -19.92 -4.89
CA SER A 318 -7.52 -19.95 -3.50
C SER A 318 -6.80 -18.92 -2.63
N GLN A 319 -5.58 -18.51 -2.97
CA GLN A 319 -4.83 -17.48 -2.25
C GLN A 319 -5.27 -16.06 -2.62
N VAL A 320 -5.59 -15.81 -3.91
CA VAL A 320 -6.02 -14.49 -4.39
C VAL A 320 -7.53 -14.28 -4.40
N GLY A 321 -8.31 -15.37 -4.28
CA GLY A 321 -9.77 -15.35 -4.29
C GLY A 321 -10.43 -14.55 -3.15
N PRO A 322 -9.97 -14.66 -1.88
CA PRO A 322 -10.56 -13.92 -0.77
C PRO A 322 -10.56 -12.40 -0.97
N ASP A 323 -9.43 -11.83 -1.38
CA ASP A 323 -9.27 -10.40 -1.66
C ASP A 323 -10.14 -9.94 -2.86
N ALA A 324 -10.20 -10.73 -3.94
CA ALA A 324 -11.11 -10.46 -5.06
C ALA A 324 -12.58 -10.50 -4.63
N HIS A 325 -12.94 -11.42 -3.73
CA HIS A 325 -14.28 -11.55 -3.18
C HIS A 325 -14.64 -10.34 -2.30
N MET A 326 -13.74 -9.93 -1.39
CA MET A 326 -13.92 -8.73 -0.57
C MET A 326 -14.15 -7.50 -1.46
N ARG A 327 -13.33 -7.28 -2.49
CA ARG A 327 -13.53 -6.16 -3.43
C ARG A 327 -14.88 -6.23 -4.16
N MET A 328 -15.32 -7.41 -4.54
CA MET A 328 -16.63 -7.59 -5.17
C MET A 328 -17.76 -7.17 -4.22
N ILE A 329 -17.68 -7.60 -2.96
CA ILE A 329 -18.69 -7.30 -1.94
C ILE A 329 -18.68 -5.82 -1.57
N LEU A 330 -17.51 -5.19 -1.40
CA LEU A 330 -17.40 -3.79 -0.99
C LEU A 330 -17.94 -2.80 -2.03
N ARG A 331 -18.22 -3.25 -3.27
CA ARG A 331 -18.98 -2.45 -4.27
C ARG A 331 -20.46 -2.32 -3.93
N LYS A 332 -21.00 -3.19 -3.07
CA LYS A 332 -22.35 -3.04 -2.51
C LYS A 332 -22.38 -1.89 -1.51
N HIS A 333 -23.49 -1.17 -1.47
CA HIS A 333 -23.70 -0.16 -0.44
C HIS A 333 -23.64 -0.81 0.96
N PRO A 334 -23.09 -0.16 2.01
CA PRO A 334 -23.07 -0.67 3.37
C PRO A 334 -24.36 -1.34 3.86
N SER A 335 -25.52 -0.75 3.53
CA SER A 335 -26.84 -1.26 3.92
C SER A 335 -27.32 -2.50 3.16
N GLU A 336 -26.66 -2.87 2.07
CA GLU A 336 -27.03 -3.99 1.19
C GLU A 336 -26.19 -5.24 1.46
N ARG A 337 -25.25 -5.18 2.40
CA ARG A 337 -24.36 -6.29 2.75
C ARG A 337 -25.08 -7.28 3.65
N THR A 338 -25.04 -8.55 3.28
CA THR A 338 -25.57 -9.65 4.09
C THR A 338 -24.63 -10.00 5.25
N ALA A 339 -25.07 -10.85 6.18
CA ALA A 339 -24.18 -11.34 7.25
C ALA A 339 -22.96 -12.09 6.69
N ASP A 340 -23.14 -12.89 5.63
CA ASP A 340 -22.05 -13.61 4.96
C ASP A 340 -21.09 -12.63 4.27
N ASP A 341 -21.61 -11.56 3.65
CA ASP A 341 -20.80 -10.50 3.05
C ASP A 341 -19.87 -9.85 4.09
N LEU A 342 -20.41 -9.55 5.28
CA LEU A 342 -19.66 -8.92 6.36
C LEU A 342 -18.57 -9.84 6.92
N GLU A 343 -18.83 -11.14 7.03
CA GLU A 343 -17.84 -12.11 7.49
C GLU A 343 -16.66 -12.23 6.51
N ILE A 344 -16.96 -12.28 5.20
CA ILE A 344 -15.92 -12.33 4.15
C ILE A 344 -15.03 -11.08 4.20
N ILE A 345 -15.64 -9.90 4.34
CA ILE A 345 -14.87 -8.66 4.49
C ILE A 345 -14.02 -8.75 5.77
N TYR A 346 -14.62 -9.10 6.91
CA TYR A 346 -13.95 -9.15 8.21
C TYR A 346 -12.71 -10.06 8.20
N GLU A 347 -12.80 -11.26 7.62
CA GLU A 347 -11.68 -12.19 7.50
C GLU A 347 -10.52 -11.56 6.71
N GLU A 348 -10.80 -10.82 5.64
CA GLU A 348 -9.75 -10.11 4.89
C GLU A 348 -9.15 -8.94 5.70
N LEU A 349 -9.94 -8.23 6.52
CA LEU A 349 -9.42 -7.15 7.38
C LEU A 349 -8.43 -7.66 8.44
N LEU A 350 -8.45 -8.96 8.77
CA LEU A 350 -7.46 -9.55 9.68
C LEU A 350 -6.06 -9.55 9.06
N HIS A 351 -5.97 -9.63 7.73
CA HIS A 351 -4.72 -9.70 6.98
C HIS A 351 -4.16 -8.31 6.60
N ILE A 352 -4.95 -7.25 6.74
CA ILE A 352 -4.52 -5.88 6.42
C ILE A 352 -3.67 -5.30 7.57
N LYS A 353 -2.37 -5.13 7.32
CA LYS A 353 -1.41 -4.61 8.30
C LYS A 353 -1.77 -3.23 8.86
N ALA A 354 -2.28 -2.32 8.04
CA ALA A 354 -2.74 -1.00 8.48
C ALA A 354 -3.82 -1.09 9.59
N LEU A 355 -4.63 -2.16 9.61
CA LEU A 355 -5.68 -2.40 10.61
C LEU A 355 -5.23 -3.26 11.80
N SER A 356 -3.99 -3.78 11.81
CA SER A 356 -3.46 -4.71 12.84
C SER A 356 -3.60 -4.21 14.28
N HIS A 357 -3.52 -2.88 14.47
CA HIS A 357 -3.60 -2.22 15.77
C HIS A 357 -5.04 -2.05 16.29
N LEU A 358 -6.05 -2.34 15.47
CA LEU A 358 -7.46 -2.27 15.85
C LEU A 358 -7.91 -3.59 16.47
N SER A 359 -8.82 -3.52 17.43
CA SER A 359 -9.41 -4.72 18.03
C SER A 359 -10.27 -5.49 17.01
N THR A 360 -10.47 -6.78 17.26
CA THR A 360 -11.35 -7.62 16.44
C THR A 360 -12.78 -7.11 16.39
N THR A 361 -13.30 -6.55 17.50
CA THR A 361 -14.60 -5.88 17.53
C THR A 361 -14.66 -4.69 16.58
N VAL A 362 -13.65 -3.80 16.63
CA VAL A 362 -13.60 -2.64 15.72
C VAL A 362 -13.50 -3.08 14.27
N LYS A 363 -12.69 -4.11 13.96
CA LYS A 363 -12.61 -4.67 12.60
C LYS A 363 -13.95 -5.22 12.12
N ARG A 364 -14.71 -5.91 12.98
CA ARG A 364 -16.03 -6.44 12.64
C ARG A 364 -17.02 -5.33 12.32
N GLU A 365 -17.03 -4.26 13.10
CA GLU A 365 -17.86 -3.09 12.81
C GLU A 365 -17.40 -2.36 11.52
N LEU A 366 -16.09 -2.28 11.29
CA LEU A 366 -15.52 -1.69 10.07
C LEU A 366 -15.99 -2.41 8.80
N ALA A 367 -16.15 -3.73 8.82
CA ALA A 367 -16.69 -4.48 7.68
C ALA A 367 -18.06 -3.95 7.22
N GLY A 368 -18.87 -3.44 8.16
CA GLY A 368 -20.18 -2.85 7.90
C GLY A 368 -20.12 -1.50 7.19
N VAL A 369 -19.10 -0.67 7.46
CA VAL A 369 -19.05 0.73 7.01
C VAL A 369 -17.98 1.03 5.97
N LEU A 370 -17.00 0.14 5.78
CA LEU A 370 -15.89 0.33 4.85
C LEU A 370 -16.36 0.62 3.44
N ILE A 371 -15.73 1.59 2.80
CA ILE A 371 -16.05 2.00 1.43
C ILE A 371 -14.89 1.59 0.53
N PHE A 372 -15.19 0.91 -0.57
CA PHE A 372 -14.20 0.64 -1.61
C PHE A 372 -14.25 1.76 -2.64
N GLU A 373 -13.09 2.35 -2.92
CA GLU A 373 -12.93 3.46 -3.86
C GLU A 373 -11.86 3.11 -4.89
N SER A 374 -12.14 3.34 -6.17
CA SER A 374 -11.21 3.03 -7.26
C SER A 374 -11.09 4.20 -8.22
N HIS A 375 -9.88 4.50 -8.64
CA HIS A 375 -9.57 5.62 -9.53
C HIS A 375 -8.77 5.13 -10.73
N ALA A 376 -9.28 5.38 -11.93
CA ALA A 376 -8.73 4.78 -13.15
C ALA A 376 -7.46 5.47 -13.65
N LYS A 377 -7.29 6.78 -13.39
CA LYS A 377 -6.27 7.60 -14.04
C LYS A 377 -5.20 8.07 -13.06
N THR A 378 -3.95 7.91 -13.46
CA THR A 378 -2.80 8.57 -12.84
C THR A 378 -2.95 10.09 -12.86
N GLY A 379 -2.30 10.78 -11.91
CA GLY A 379 -2.38 12.23 -11.75
C GLY A 379 -3.70 12.72 -11.11
N THR A 380 -4.67 11.84 -10.84
CA THR A 380 -5.89 12.20 -10.12
C THR A 380 -5.55 12.66 -8.71
N VAL A 381 -6.02 13.85 -8.32
CA VAL A 381 -5.88 14.38 -6.96
C VAL A 381 -6.99 13.82 -6.10
N LEU A 382 -6.65 13.04 -5.07
CA LEU A 382 -7.62 12.41 -4.17
C LEU A 382 -8.16 13.41 -3.14
N PHE A 383 -7.28 14.28 -2.62
CA PHE A 383 -7.63 15.48 -1.86
C PHE A 383 -6.45 16.44 -1.85
N SER A 384 -6.72 17.71 -1.58
CA SER A 384 -5.72 18.78 -1.57
C SER A 384 -5.36 19.21 -0.14
N GLN A 385 -4.11 19.62 0.05
CA GLN A 385 -3.67 20.30 1.27
C GLN A 385 -4.56 21.52 1.54
N GLY A 386 -4.99 21.69 2.80
CA GLY A 386 -5.88 22.77 3.20
C GLY A 386 -7.37 22.42 3.19
N GLU A 387 -7.77 21.33 2.52
CA GLU A 387 -9.16 20.86 2.53
C GLU A 387 -9.54 20.25 3.89
N GLU A 388 -10.85 20.16 4.16
CA GLU A 388 -11.34 19.50 5.37
C GLU A 388 -11.07 17.99 5.33
N GLY A 389 -10.60 17.44 6.44
CA GLY A 389 -10.32 16.02 6.56
C GLY A 389 -11.53 15.21 7.03
N THR A 390 -12.12 14.40 6.14
CA THR A 390 -13.29 13.56 6.48
C THR A 390 -13.03 12.06 6.49
N SER A 391 -11.90 11.60 5.95
CA SER A 391 -11.69 10.17 5.67
C SER A 391 -10.25 9.71 5.90
N TRP A 392 -10.10 8.44 6.28
CA TRP A 392 -8.84 7.67 6.31
C TRP A 392 -8.81 6.69 5.14
N TYR A 393 -7.65 6.55 4.51
CA TYR A 393 -7.46 5.70 3.33
C TYR A 393 -6.36 4.66 3.55
N ILE A 394 -6.58 3.46 3.05
CA ILE A 394 -5.60 2.36 2.98
C ILE A 394 -5.49 1.94 1.52
N ILE A 395 -4.27 1.81 1.00
CA ILE A 395 -4.01 1.46 -0.40
C ILE A 395 -4.13 -0.07 -0.55
N LEU A 396 -5.12 -0.52 -1.32
CA LEU A 396 -5.26 -1.93 -1.71
C LEU A 396 -4.50 -2.23 -3.00
N LYS A 397 -4.55 -1.31 -3.95
CA LYS A 397 -3.87 -1.43 -5.24
C LYS A 397 -3.27 -0.11 -5.66
N GLY A 398 -2.07 -0.16 -6.20
CA GLY A 398 -1.40 0.97 -6.83
C GLY A 398 -0.54 1.81 -5.87
N SER A 399 -0.28 3.05 -6.24
CA SER A 399 0.60 3.96 -5.52
C SER A 399 0.18 5.43 -5.67
N VAL A 400 0.57 6.24 -4.68
CA VAL A 400 0.26 7.68 -4.63
C VAL A 400 1.49 8.48 -4.19
N ASN A 401 1.60 9.71 -4.67
CA ASN A 401 2.58 10.68 -4.22
C ASN A 401 1.95 11.55 -3.11
N VAL A 402 2.70 11.76 -2.02
CA VAL A 402 2.36 12.72 -0.95
C VAL A 402 3.02 14.05 -1.27
N VAL A 403 2.23 15.08 -1.54
CA VAL A 403 2.71 16.39 -2.00
C VAL A 403 2.44 17.45 -0.94
N ILE A 404 3.47 18.23 -0.59
CA ILE A 404 3.33 19.39 0.28
C ILE A 404 3.70 20.65 -0.49
N TYR A 405 2.85 21.66 -0.37
CA TYR A 405 3.09 22.99 -0.92
C TYR A 405 3.73 23.87 0.15
N GLY A 406 4.87 24.48 -0.18
CA GLY A 406 5.50 25.45 0.70
C GLY A 406 4.75 26.77 0.70
N LYS A 407 4.62 27.41 1.85
CA LYS A 407 4.28 28.84 1.92
C LYS A 407 5.50 29.63 1.43
N VAL A 408 5.42 30.24 0.24
CA VAL A 408 6.40 31.25 -0.16
C VAL A 408 6.20 32.45 0.76
N GLY A 409 7.20 32.74 1.61
CA GLY A 409 7.20 33.94 2.44
C GLY A 409 7.27 35.19 1.59
N ILE A 410 6.13 35.74 1.15
CA ILE A 410 6.10 37.11 0.64
C ILE A 410 6.25 38.05 1.83
N SER A 411 7.42 38.67 1.95
CA SER A 411 7.58 39.90 2.74
C SER A 411 6.54 40.90 2.25
N SER A 412 5.63 41.33 3.14
CA SER A 412 4.41 42.10 2.83
C SER A 412 4.64 43.51 2.24
N ASN A 413 5.81 43.82 1.69
CA ASN A 413 6.21 45.16 1.27
C ASN A 413 6.22 45.39 -0.24
N LYS A 414 5.34 44.73 -1.02
CA LYS A 414 5.03 45.09 -2.42
C LYS A 414 3.81 44.34 -2.94
N ILE A 415 2.60 44.72 -2.52
CA ILE A 415 1.38 44.38 -3.26
C ILE A 415 0.67 45.68 -3.59
N ASP A 416 0.65 45.99 -4.89
CA ASP A 416 -0.06 47.13 -5.45
C ASP A 416 -1.58 46.90 -5.33
N ARG A 417 -2.31 47.89 -4.80
CA ARG A 417 -3.66 47.73 -4.24
C ARG A 417 -4.80 47.71 -5.28
N ASN A 418 -4.50 47.61 -6.58
CA ASN A 418 -5.48 47.88 -7.65
C ASN A 418 -5.89 46.70 -8.54
N CYS A 419 -5.57 45.45 -8.21
CA CYS A 419 -6.09 44.30 -8.97
C CYS A 419 -7.37 43.71 -8.35
N VAL A 420 -8.49 43.80 -9.06
CA VAL A 420 -9.87 43.45 -8.62
C VAL A 420 -10.15 41.94 -8.57
N ASN A 421 -9.14 41.07 -8.43
CA ASN A 421 -9.41 39.64 -8.17
C ASN A 421 -8.27 38.89 -7.44
N ILE A 422 -7.85 39.41 -6.29
CA ILE A 422 -6.71 38.91 -5.51
C ILE A 422 -6.92 37.48 -4.96
N LYS A 423 -8.16 37.05 -4.67
CA LYS A 423 -8.39 35.72 -4.07
C LYS A 423 -8.14 34.55 -5.03
N ALA A 424 -8.46 34.69 -6.32
CA ALA A 424 -8.27 33.63 -7.31
C ALA A 424 -6.82 33.57 -7.85
N ILE A 425 -6.11 34.70 -7.85
CA ILE A 425 -4.71 34.77 -8.30
C ILE A 425 -3.74 34.42 -7.14
N MET A 426 -4.09 34.71 -5.88
CA MET A 426 -3.31 34.21 -4.73
C MET A 426 -3.38 32.67 -4.60
N LEU A 427 -4.42 32.01 -5.11
CA LEU A 427 -4.49 30.55 -5.03
C LEU A 427 -3.66 29.85 -6.13
N SER A 428 -3.35 30.55 -7.23
CA SER A 428 -2.64 29.97 -8.38
C SER A 428 -1.16 30.41 -8.53
N VAL A 429 -0.70 31.44 -7.80
CA VAL A 429 0.64 32.04 -8.00
C VAL A 429 1.53 32.03 -6.73
N LEU A 430 1.09 31.46 -5.60
CA LEU A 430 1.77 31.63 -4.29
C LEU A 430 2.36 30.38 -3.65
N CYS A 431 2.23 29.22 -4.27
CA CYS A 431 2.78 27.97 -3.75
C CYS A 431 3.80 27.41 -4.74
N ALA A 432 5.08 27.68 -4.51
CA ALA A 432 6.10 26.80 -5.04
C ALA A 432 5.92 25.44 -4.33
N PRO A 433 5.80 24.30 -5.05
CA PRO A 433 5.75 23.00 -4.39
C PRO A 433 7.00 22.83 -3.54
N GLN A 434 6.85 22.47 -2.26
CA GLN A 434 7.98 21.94 -1.49
C GLN A 434 8.41 20.58 -2.06
N GLY A 435 7.53 19.91 -2.80
CA GLY A 435 7.82 18.75 -3.62
C GLY A 435 7.02 17.53 -3.19
N VAL A 436 7.36 16.38 -3.78
CA VAL A 436 6.89 15.08 -3.32
C VAL A 436 7.70 14.70 -2.08
N VAL A 437 7.03 14.47 -0.96
CA VAL A 437 7.66 14.11 0.32
C VAL A 437 8.06 12.63 0.33
N CYS A 438 7.14 11.78 -0.12
CA CYS A 438 7.32 10.35 -0.27
C CYS A 438 6.25 9.76 -1.22
N THR A 439 6.49 8.52 -1.64
CA THR A 439 5.55 7.70 -2.40
C THR A 439 5.03 6.58 -1.52
N LEU A 440 3.71 6.38 -1.51
CA LEU A 440 3.03 5.30 -0.79
C LEU A 440 2.59 4.21 -1.76
N HIS A 441 2.60 2.96 -1.30
CA HIS A 441 2.27 1.76 -2.07
C HIS A 441 1.21 0.92 -1.35
N GLU A 442 0.77 -0.18 -1.97
CA GLU A 442 -0.17 -1.12 -1.35
C GLU A 442 0.24 -1.54 0.06
N GLY A 443 -0.72 -1.51 0.98
CA GLY A 443 -0.53 -1.75 2.41
C GLY A 443 -0.26 -0.48 3.23
N ASP A 444 0.20 0.61 2.60
CA ASP A 444 0.37 1.91 3.26
C ASP A 444 -0.98 2.60 3.50
N ASP A 445 -1.01 3.51 4.47
CA ASP A 445 -2.19 4.27 4.85
C ASP A 445 -1.92 5.76 5.07
N PHE A 446 -2.93 6.60 4.83
CA PHE A 446 -2.79 8.05 4.90
C PHE A 446 -4.10 8.77 5.26
N GLY A 447 -3.95 10.00 5.76
CA GLY A 447 -5.10 10.84 6.09
C GLY A 447 -5.80 10.46 7.41
N LYS A 448 -5.22 9.58 8.22
CA LYS A 448 -5.74 9.13 9.52
C LYS A 448 -6.04 10.28 10.49
N LEU A 449 -5.30 11.39 10.39
CA LEU A 449 -5.50 12.57 11.26
C LEU A 449 -6.94 13.13 11.19
N ALA A 450 -7.61 12.99 10.03
CA ALA A 450 -9.01 13.38 9.84
C ALA A 450 -9.97 12.70 10.82
N LEU A 451 -9.66 11.47 11.26
CA LEU A 451 -10.49 10.75 12.21
C LEU A 451 -10.37 11.31 13.64
N VAL A 452 -9.33 12.09 13.93
CA VAL A 452 -8.96 12.50 15.29
C VAL A 452 -9.24 13.97 15.55
N ASN A 453 -9.08 14.83 14.53
CA ASN A 453 -9.31 16.26 14.66
C ASN A 453 -9.95 16.84 13.38
N ASP A 454 -10.42 18.08 13.47
CA ASP A 454 -11.01 18.85 12.36
C ASP A 454 -9.95 19.74 11.67
N ALA A 455 -8.66 19.45 11.85
CA ALA A 455 -7.62 20.22 11.19
C ALA A 455 -7.65 19.96 9.68
N PRO A 456 -7.33 20.97 8.85
CA PRO A 456 -7.25 20.79 7.42
C PRO A 456 -6.15 19.80 7.04
N ARG A 457 -6.26 19.19 5.85
CA ARG A 457 -5.27 18.26 5.31
C ARG A 457 -3.89 18.92 5.26
N ALA A 458 -2.90 18.27 5.89
CA ALA A 458 -1.51 18.75 5.92
C ALA A 458 -0.73 18.49 4.61
N ALA A 459 -1.27 17.66 3.71
CA ALA A 459 -0.68 17.34 2.42
C ALA A 459 -1.78 17.05 1.38
N SER A 460 -1.39 17.06 0.11
CA SER A 460 -2.20 16.59 -1.01
C SER A 460 -1.80 15.17 -1.39
N ILE A 461 -2.76 14.39 -1.88
CA ILE A 461 -2.53 13.02 -2.36
C ILE A 461 -2.84 12.96 -3.85
N VAL A 462 -1.87 12.52 -4.64
CA VAL A 462 -1.98 12.44 -6.09
C VAL A 462 -1.66 11.02 -6.54
N LEU A 463 -2.50 10.42 -7.36
CA LEU A 463 -2.25 9.09 -7.91
C LEU A 463 -0.98 9.07 -8.76
N ARG A 464 -0.14 8.06 -8.53
CA ARG A 464 1.11 7.86 -9.26
C ARG A 464 0.97 6.89 -10.44
N GLU A 465 -0.03 6.00 -10.38
CA GLU A 465 -0.33 5.05 -11.44
C GLU A 465 -1.84 4.91 -11.69
N ASP A 466 -2.19 4.24 -12.79
CA ASP A 466 -3.56 3.98 -13.19
C ASP A 466 -4.19 2.85 -12.35
N ASN A 467 -5.51 2.87 -12.20
CA ASN A 467 -6.29 1.84 -11.51
C ASN A 467 -5.89 1.60 -10.05
N CYS A 468 -5.73 2.67 -9.26
CA CYS A 468 -5.52 2.55 -7.82
C CYS A 468 -6.83 2.21 -7.10
N HIS A 469 -6.73 1.35 -6.08
CA HIS A 469 -7.83 0.93 -5.23
C HIS A 469 -7.55 1.28 -3.77
N PHE A 470 -8.57 1.77 -3.07
CA PHE A 470 -8.46 2.21 -1.69
C PHE A 470 -9.61 1.63 -0.85
N LEU A 471 -9.31 1.30 0.40
CA LEU A 471 -10.32 1.26 1.46
C LEU A 471 -10.42 2.65 2.08
N ARG A 472 -11.64 3.16 2.20
CA ARG A 472 -11.95 4.44 2.82
C ARG A 472 -12.82 4.22 4.05
N VAL A 473 -12.43 4.85 5.16
CA VAL A 473 -13.22 4.92 6.40
C VAL A 473 -13.54 6.38 6.66
N ASP A 474 -14.83 6.69 6.76
CA ASP A 474 -15.30 8.04 7.04
C ASP A 474 -15.31 8.33 8.54
N LYS A 475 -15.05 9.60 8.88
CA LYS A 475 -14.94 10.08 10.26
C LYS A 475 -16.20 9.82 11.08
N GLU A 476 -17.37 10.04 10.49
CA GLU A 476 -18.66 9.84 11.16
C GLU A 476 -18.88 8.38 11.53
N ASP A 477 -18.62 7.47 10.59
CA ASP A 477 -18.73 6.03 10.81
C ASP A 477 -17.72 5.55 11.85
N PHE A 478 -16.46 5.97 11.74
CA PHE A 478 -15.42 5.60 12.71
C PHE A 478 -15.77 6.06 14.12
N ASN A 479 -16.25 7.29 14.27
CA ASN A 479 -16.70 7.82 15.56
C ASN A 479 -17.89 7.05 16.12
N THR A 480 -18.81 6.62 15.26
CA THR A 480 -19.96 5.77 15.65
C THR A 480 -19.49 4.42 16.17
N ILE A 481 -18.54 3.79 15.49
CA ILE A 481 -17.92 2.52 15.92
C ILE A 481 -17.21 2.68 17.26
N LEU A 482 -16.44 3.76 17.45
CA LEU A 482 -15.76 4.02 18.71
C LEU A 482 -16.75 4.22 19.87
N ARG A 483 -17.88 4.88 19.63
CA ARG A 483 -18.94 5.05 20.64
C ARG A 483 -19.65 3.74 20.95
N ALA A 484 -19.92 2.91 19.94
CA ALA A 484 -20.59 1.62 20.10
C ALA A 484 -19.70 0.55 20.77
N SER A 485 -18.40 0.59 20.49
CA SER A 485 -17.41 -0.38 21.01
C SER A 485 -16.98 -0.12 22.46
N VAL A 486 -17.33 1.02 23.04
CA VAL A 486 -16.95 1.42 24.39
C VAL A 486 -18.18 1.45 25.31
N CYS A 487 -18.25 0.51 26.26
CA CYS A 487 -18.98 0.72 27.50
C CYS A 487 -18.31 1.88 28.26
N LEU A 488 -18.89 3.09 28.16
CA LEU A 488 -18.74 4.36 28.92
C LEU A 488 -17.47 4.71 29.77
N THR A 489 -16.32 4.04 29.72
CA THR A 489 -15.16 4.39 30.59
C THR A 489 -13.80 4.55 29.89
N SER A 490 -13.70 4.38 28.56
CA SER A 490 -12.39 4.32 27.88
C SER A 490 -12.24 5.17 26.61
N ILE A 491 -13.10 6.18 26.39
CA ILE A 491 -12.89 7.15 25.29
C ILE A 491 -11.49 7.79 25.44
N ASP A 492 -11.09 8.14 26.67
CA ASP A 492 -9.76 8.69 26.96
C ASP A 492 -8.62 7.69 26.70
N ALA A 493 -8.84 6.38 26.80
CA ALA A 493 -7.81 5.36 26.58
C ALA A 493 -7.56 5.06 25.09
N ILE A 494 -8.61 5.08 24.27
CA ILE A 494 -8.49 4.89 22.81
C ILE A 494 -8.02 6.18 22.15
N ILE A 495 -8.58 7.34 22.54
CA ILE A 495 -8.03 8.63 22.12
C ILE A 495 -6.58 8.73 22.58
N ALA A 496 -6.20 8.33 23.80
CA ALA A 496 -4.79 8.26 24.22
C ALA A 496 -3.95 7.26 23.42
N THR A 497 -4.50 6.15 22.91
CA THR A 497 -3.74 5.22 22.06
C THR A 497 -3.51 5.79 20.67
N VAL A 498 -4.43 6.63 20.17
CA VAL A 498 -4.33 7.32 18.89
C VAL A 498 -3.52 8.63 19.01
N THR A 499 -3.57 9.34 20.14
CA THR A 499 -2.89 10.62 20.41
C THR A 499 -1.55 10.49 21.15
N LYS A 500 -1.25 9.39 21.88
CA LYS A 500 0.10 9.17 22.47
C LYS A 500 1.19 8.96 21.42
N THR A 501 0.82 8.81 20.15
CA THR A 501 1.76 8.89 19.01
C THR A 501 2.27 10.32 18.76
N THR A 502 1.72 11.34 19.43
CA THR A 502 1.94 12.76 19.11
C THR A 502 2.44 13.63 20.28
N THR A 503 2.40 13.21 21.55
CA THR A 503 2.98 14.03 22.64
C THR A 503 3.69 13.19 23.71
N LEU A 504 5.02 13.20 23.70
CA LEU A 504 5.84 12.98 24.89
C LEU A 504 6.48 14.31 25.28
N LEU A 505 5.93 14.98 26.29
CA LEU A 505 6.68 15.95 27.09
C LEU A 505 7.04 15.29 28.42
N PRO A 506 8.27 15.47 28.93
CA PRO A 506 8.61 15.11 30.30
C PRO A 506 7.91 16.09 31.26
N SER A 507 7.32 15.56 32.33
CA SER A 507 6.84 16.35 33.45
C SER A 507 8.02 17.09 34.10
N VAL A 508 8.04 18.42 33.94
CA VAL A 508 8.86 19.31 34.76
C VAL A 508 8.34 19.21 36.19
N GLY A 509 9.20 18.70 37.08
CA GLY A 509 8.94 18.65 38.51
C GLY A 509 8.65 20.05 39.05
N LYS A 510 7.51 20.18 39.73
CA LYS A 510 7.18 21.38 40.50
C LYS A 510 8.23 21.56 41.61
N ASN A 511 8.96 22.66 41.55
CA ASN A 511 9.71 23.19 42.68
C ASN A 511 8.74 23.47 43.83
N SER A 512 8.79 22.66 44.88
CA SER A 512 8.24 23.01 46.18
C SER A 512 9.22 23.96 46.88
N ALA A 513 8.70 25.14 47.21
CA ALA A 513 9.35 26.15 48.00
C ALA A 513 9.92 25.58 49.32
N VAL A 514 11.16 25.93 49.62
CA VAL A 514 11.75 25.81 50.96
C VAL A 514 12.04 27.23 51.44
N GLN A 515 11.26 27.68 52.43
CA GLN A 515 11.57 28.86 53.24
C GLN A 515 12.62 28.50 54.31
N PRO A 516 13.39 29.49 54.80
CA PRO A 516 14.51 29.26 55.70
C PRO A 516 14.03 29.06 57.14
N SER A 517 14.68 28.17 57.89
CA SER A 517 14.57 28.10 59.35
C SER A 517 15.91 28.48 59.97
N GLU A 518 15.88 29.56 60.75
CA GLU A 518 16.90 29.95 61.71
C GLU A 518 16.76 29.16 63.01
N SER A 519 17.87 29.15 63.77
CA SER A 519 18.02 28.84 65.20
C SER A 519 17.99 27.34 65.57
N GLU A 520 18.88 26.76 66.39
CA GLU A 520 19.51 27.25 67.62
C GLU A 520 20.81 26.48 67.98
N LEU A 521 21.72 27.20 68.70
CA LEU A 521 22.59 26.79 69.83
C LEU A 521 23.48 25.52 69.71
N SER A 522 24.73 25.45 70.16
CA SER A 522 25.54 26.24 71.10
C SER A 522 26.96 25.62 71.19
N SER A 523 28.02 26.44 70.99
CA SER A 523 29.29 26.61 71.76
C SER A 523 30.03 25.41 72.43
N PRO A 524 31.25 25.59 72.97
CA PRO A 524 32.48 26.24 72.46
C PRO A 524 33.72 25.33 72.68
N LEU A 525 34.92 25.70 72.19
CA LEU A 525 36.16 25.71 72.98
C LEU A 525 37.36 26.29 72.21
N HIS A 526 38.00 27.20 72.94
CA HIS A 526 39.15 28.10 72.74
C HIS A 526 40.51 27.43 72.40
N PRO A 527 41.63 28.21 72.26
CA PRO A 527 42.71 27.97 71.31
C PRO A 527 44.07 27.73 72.02
N ALA A 528 45.15 27.77 71.23
CA ALA A 528 46.58 28.02 71.54
C ALA A 528 47.42 26.96 70.81
N ALA A 529 48.50 27.28 70.09
CA ALA A 529 49.29 28.50 69.96
C ALA A 529 49.84 28.60 68.53
#